data_AF-A0A967K1Y9-F1
#
_entry.id   AF-A0A967K1Y9-F1
#
_cell.length_a   1.000
_cell.length_b   1.000
_cell.length_c   1.000
_cell.angle_alpha   90.00
_cell.angle_beta   90.00
_cell.angle_gamma   90.00
#
_symmetry.space_group_name_H-M   'P 1'
#
loop_
_entity.id
_entity.type
_entity.pdbx_description
1 polymer ?
#
loop_
_entity_poly.entity_id
_entity_poly.type
_entity_poly.pdbx_seq_one_letter_code
_entity_poly.pdbx_strand_id
1 'polypeptide(L)' 'MERVAYRGWPNCWRLTNDHVELIATADVGPRIIHFAPAGGENVFAVVDEQAGQTGG' A
#
# COMPACT_ATOMS: atom_id res chain seq x y z
N MET A 1 -7.29 -11.41 -0.47
CA MET A 1 -5.93 -11.03 -0.05
C MET A 1 -4.96 -11.60 -1.05
N GLU A 2 -4.12 -10.76 -1.64
CA GLU A 2 -3.15 -11.16 -2.66
C GLU A 2 -1.82 -10.43 -2.46
N ARG A 3 -0.73 -11.01 -2.97
CA ARG A 3 0.57 -10.33 -3.00
C ARG A 3 0.67 -9.48 -4.26
N VAL A 4 1.19 -8.27 -4.10
CA VAL A 4 1.38 -7.31 -5.18
C VAL A 4 2.71 -6.58 -4.99
N ALA A 5 3.30 -6.11 -6.09
CA ALA A 5 4.30 -5.06 -6.03
C ALA A 5 3.57 -3.71 -6.10
N TYR A 6 3.94 -2.76 -5.24
CA TYR A 6 3.29 -1.45 -5.21
C TYR A 6 4.31 -0.35 -4.94
N ARG A 7 4.36 0.63 -5.86
CA ARG A 7 5.19 1.84 -5.77
C ARG A 7 6.64 1.56 -5.33
N GLY A 8 7.28 0.57 -5.94
CA GLY A 8 8.67 0.20 -5.69
C GLY A 8 8.91 -0.80 -4.56
N TRP A 9 7.91 -1.07 -3.70
CA TRP A 9 8.01 -2.14 -2.70
C TRP A 9 7.52 -3.47 -3.28
N PRO A 10 8.41 -4.49 -3.43
CA PRO A 10 8.04 -5.78 -4.02
C PRO A 10 7.21 -6.65 -3.08
N ASN A 11 7.30 -6.48 -1.76
CA ASN A 11 6.62 -7.33 -0.79
C ASN A 11 5.40 -6.62 -0.18
N CYS A 12 4.37 -6.39 -0.98
CA CYS A 12 3.11 -5.83 -0.51
C CYS A 12 1.96 -6.84 -0.52
N TRP A 13 0.95 -6.56 0.30
CA TRP A 13 -0.30 -7.29 0.38
C TRP A 13 -1.47 -6.36 0.10
N ARG A 14 -2.30 -6.73 -0.88
CA ARG A 14 -3.57 -6.05 -1.17
C ARG A 14 -4.71 -6.79 -0.48
N LEU A 15 -5.52 -6.04 0.26
CA LEU A 15 -6.73 -6.52 0.91
C LEU A 15 -7.90 -5.64 0.45
N THR A 16 -9.03 -6.27 0.15
CA THR A 16 -10.26 -5.60 -0.28
C THR A 16 -11.47 -6.24 0.40
N ASN A 17 -12.48 -5.43 0.65
CA ASN A 17 -13.84 -5.85 0.96
C ASN A 17 -14.83 -4.93 0.23
N ASP A 18 -16.12 -5.08 0.52
CA ASP A 18 -17.19 -4.31 -0.13
C ASP A 18 -17.14 -2.79 0.13
N HIS A 19 -16.32 -2.34 1.09
CA HIS A 19 -16.25 -0.94 1.51
C HIS A 19 -14.91 -0.28 1.20
N VAL A 20 -13.80 -1.01 1.26
CA VAL A 20 -12.45 -0.46 1.18
C VAL A 20 -11.46 -1.37 0.46
N GLU A 21 -10.39 -0.75 0.00
CA GLU A 21 -9.16 -1.38 -0.46
C GLU A 21 -7.96 -0.82 0.33
N LEU A 22 -7.03 -1.68 0.69
CA LEU A 22 -5.78 -1.28 1.31
C LEU A 22 -4.58 -2.09 0.78
N ILE A 23 -3.42 -1.45 0.80
CA ILE A 23 -2.13 -2.09 0.51
C ILE A 23 -1.19 -1.86 1.68
N ALA A 24 -0.66 -2.95 2.22
CA ALA A 24 0.36 -2.94 3.26
C ALA A 24 1.70 -3.46 2.72
N THR A 25 2.79 -2.74 2.98
CA THR A 25 4.15 -3.24 2.69
C THR A 25 4.67 -4.06 3.86
N ALA A 26 5.45 -5.12 3.56
CA ALA A 26 6.22 -5.89 4.53
C ALA A 26 7.73 -5.52 4.50
N ASP A 27 8.15 -4.64 3.57
CA ASP A 27 9.55 -4.25 3.39
C ASP A 27 10.04 -3.22 4.42
N VAL A 28 9.13 -2.39 4.97
CA VAL A 28 9.46 -1.33 5.96
C VAL A 28 8.44 -1.31 7.09
N GLY A 29 8.51 -2.33 7.95
CA GLY A 29 7.47 -2.63 8.94
C GLY A 29 6.09 -2.84 8.28
N PRO A 30 5.10 -3.44 8.97
CA PRO A 30 3.76 -3.48 8.43
C PRO A 30 3.16 -2.07 8.44
N ARG A 31 3.20 -1.39 7.29
CA ARG A 31 2.63 -0.04 7.10
C ARG A 31 1.57 -0.11 6.01
N ILE A 32 0.39 0.44 6.30
CA ILE A 32 -0.62 0.71 5.28
C ILE A 32 -0.14 1.93 4.47
N ILE A 33 0.15 1.72 3.19
CA ILE A 33 0.70 2.73 2.26
C ILE A 33 -0.30 3.10 1.15
N HIS A 34 -1.47 2.47 1.17
CA HIS A 34 -2.64 2.82 0.37
C HIS A 34 -3.88 2.46 1.19
N PHE A 35 -4.84 3.37 1.25
CA PHE A 35 -6.17 3.14 1.80
C PHE A 35 -7.18 3.90 0.96
N ALA A 36 -8.18 3.22 0.42
CA ALA A 36 -9.21 3.81 -0.43
C ALA A 36 -10.59 3.22 -0.10
N PRO A 37 -11.68 3.98 -0.26
CA PRO A 37 -13.01 3.39 -0.45
C PRO A 37 -12.99 2.42 -1.65
N ALA A 38 -13.84 1.39 -1.64
CA ALA A 38 -13.93 0.45 -2.76
C ALA A 38 -14.26 1.20 -4.06
N GLY A 39 -13.36 1.10 -5.06
CA GLY A 39 -13.45 1.82 -6.34
C GLY A 39 -13.17 3.33 -6.26
N GLY A 40 -12.80 3.84 -5.08
CA GLY A 40 -12.45 5.24 -4.86
C GLY A 40 -10.95 5.51 -4.95
N GLU A 41 -10.58 6.76 -4.65
CA GLU A 41 -9.18 7.19 -4.63
C GLU A 41 -8.52 6.89 -3.28
N ASN A 42 -7.20 6.70 -3.33
CA ASN A 42 -6.38 6.59 -2.14
C ASN A 42 -6.44 7.88 -1.31
N VAL A 43 -6.78 7.77 -0.03
CA VAL A 43 -6.87 8.93 0.88
C VAL A 43 -5.56 9.21 1.61
N PHE A 44 -4.56 8.33 1.49
CA PHE A 44 -3.23 8.58 2.05
C PHE A 44 -2.34 9.32 1.05
N ALA A 45 -1.57 10.30 1.54
CA ALA A 45 -0.52 10.90 0.75
C ALA A 45 0.59 9.87 0.48
N VAL A 46 0.94 9.69 -0.78
CA VAL A 46 2.15 8.94 -1.16
C VAL A 46 3.20 9.97 -1.56
N VAL A 47 4.28 10.03 -0.79
CA VAL A 47 5.46 10.84 -1.13
C VAL A 47 6.30 10.02 -2.10
N ASP A 48 6.23 10.34 -3.39
CA ASP A 48 6.85 9.55 -4.46
C ASP A 48 8.36 9.42 -4.29
N GLU A 49 9.02 10.45 -3.73
CA GLU A 49 10.45 10.43 -3.44
C GLU A 49 10.82 9.35 -2.42
N GLN A 50 9.91 9.03 -1.49
CA GLN A 50 10.13 8.05 -0.43
C GLN A 50 9.59 6.66 -0.79
N ALA A 51 8.84 6.55 -1.88
CA ALA A 51 8.22 5.31 -2.30
C ALA A 51 9.26 4.26 -2.71
N GLY A 52 9.11 3.03 -2.24
CA GLY A 52 10.02 1.93 -2.53
C GLY A 52 11.35 1.96 -1.77
N GLN A 53 11.62 3.00 -0.97
CA GLN A 53 12.82 3.04 -0.12
C GLN A 53 12.68 2.07 1.05
N THR A 54 13.79 1.47 1.46
CA THR A 54 13.90 0.57 2.61
C THR A 54 15.06 0.98 3.49
N GLY A 55 14.90 0.90 4.82
CA GLY A 55 15.84 1.49 5.77
C GLY A 55 15.40 2.90 6.17
N GLY A 56 15.46 3.19 7.47
CA GLY A 56 15.06 4.49 8.03
C GLY A 56 16.14 5.55 7.92
#